data_AF-A0A845E4Y2-F1
#
_entry.id   AF-A0A845E4Y2-F1
#
_cell.length_a   1.000
_cell.length_b   1.000
_cell.length_c   1.000
_cell.angle_alpha   90.00
_cell.angle_beta   90.00
_cell.angle_gamma   90.00
#
_symmetry.space_group_name_H-M   'P 1'
#
loop_
_entity.id
_entity.type
_entity.pdbx_description
1 polymer ?
#
loop_
_entity_poly.entity_id
_entity_poly.type
_entity_poly.pdbx_seq_one_letter_code
_entity_poly.pdbx_strand_id
1 'polypeptide(L)'
;MGRPDSFLQYLQVTSHTRPFLHACYTDGQHSRVEHHAYNNAERFMYGLTLGGEYVSSASSTPLSVQPLLLYYGLNHYLKACLLTVDPGYPATAKVLAHGLSTRKRKKQQYRFLEDDIRIQPHGLFPHAASHLFGFSVEKEKAAMDELLRPLPAMRELYLLKNIQPGDEGKAWPELLSYFAVLYNLSMLVRYEGDWWGEMEQMRDREDFVFIVHFLQSAVDQVPALISTWLKDRHLSIQ
;
A
#
# COMPACT_ATOMS: atom_id res chain seq x y z
N MET A 1 -9.71 -7.13 17.16
CA MET A 1 -8.97 -8.00 16.21
C MET A 1 -9.97 -8.62 15.27
N GLY A 2 -9.93 -8.24 13.99
CA GLY A 2 -10.72 -8.89 12.95
C GLY A 2 -10.33 -10.36 12.80
N ARG A 3 -11.25 -11.19 12.29
CA ARG A 3 -10.95 -12.59 11.96
C ARG A 3 -9.84 -12.61 10.91
N PRO A 4 -8.80 -13.45 11.05
CA PRO A 4 -7.76 -13.53 10.04
C PRO A 4 -8.36 -13.95 8.69
N ASP A 5 -7.88 -13.33 7.61
CA ASP A 5 -8.35 -13.64 6.26
C ASP A 5 -7.95 -15.07 5.88
N SER A 6 -8.95 -15.92 5.65
CA SER A 6 -8.75 -17.35 5.41
C SER A 6 -7.97 -17.64 4.13
N PHE A 7 -8.06 -16.77 3.12
CA PHE A 7 -7.37 -16.97 1.86
C PHE A 7 -5.90 -16.56 1.94
N LEU A 8 -5.60 -15.46 2.63
CA LEU A 8 -4.22 -15.09 2.93
C LEU A 8 -3.53 -16.19 3.76
N GLN A 9 -4.23 -16.75 4.75
CA GLN A 9 -3.72 -17.89 5.53
C GLN A 9 -3.53 -19.16 4.67
N TYR A 10 -4.48 -19.45 3.79
CA TYR A 10 -4.38 -20.58 2.85
C TYR A 10 -3.09 -20.47 2.01
N LEU A 11 -2.79 -19.27 1.50
CA LEU A 11 -1.61 -19.01 0.69
C LEU A 11 -0.28 -18.89 1.47
N GLN A 12 -0.29 -19.01 2.79
CA GLN A 12 0.91 -19.08 3.64
C GLN A 12 1.43 -20.51 3.84
N VAL A 13 0.81 -21.51 3.21
CA VAL A 13 1.22 -22.91 3.29
C VAL A 13 1.89 -23.34 2.00
N THR A 14 3.11 -23.87 2.07
CA THR A 14 3.92 -24.26 0.91
C THR A 14 3.20 -25.15 -0.11
N SER A 15 2.38 -26.10 0.37
CA SER A 15 1.60 -27.01 -0.49
C SER A 15 0.49 -26.32 -1.28
N HIS A 16 0.09 -25.11 -0.90
CA HIS A 16 -0.87 -24.27 -1.61
C HIS A 16 -0.15 -23.20 -2.43
N THR A 17 0.87 -22.56 -1.86
CA THR A 17 1.66 -21.51 -2.51
C THR A 17 2.39 -21.98 -3.76
N ARG A 18 3.06 -23.14 -3.71
CA ARG A 18 3.86 -23.62 -4.85
C ARG A 18 2.98 -23.89 -6.08
N PRO A 19 1.87 -24.63 -5.99
CA PRO A 19 0.95 -24.78 -7.10
C PRO A 19 0.37 -23.45 -7.58
N PHE A 20 0.02 -22.55 -6.67
CA PHE A 20 -0.50 -21.23 -7.03
C PHE A 20 0.50 -20.42 -7.86
N LEU A 21 1.75 -20.28 -7.40
CA LEU A 21 2.79 -19.57 -8.16
C LEU A 21 3.13 -20.28 -9.47
N HIS A 22 3.13 -21.61 -9.49
CA HIS A 22 3.31 -22.38 -10.73
C HIS A 22 2.23 -22.04 -11.76
N ALA A 23 0.94 -22.04 -11.35
CA ALA A 23 -0.17 -21.66 -12.22
C ALA A 23 -0.02 -20.22 -12.72
N CYS A 24 0.32 -19.27 -11.83
CA CYS A 24 0.58 -17.88 -12.18
C CYS A 24 1.64 -17.74 -13.27
N TYR A 25 2.75 -18.46 -13.14
CA TYR A 25 3.86 -18.37 -14.08
C TYR A 25 3.60 -19.10 -15.40
N THR A 26 2.79 -20.16 -15.35
CA THR A 26 2.33 -20.89 -16.55
C THR A 26 1.42 -19.99 -17.39
N ASP A 27 0.44 -19.34 -16.74
CA ASP A 27 -0.46 -18.38 -17.36
C ASP A 27 0.30 -17.20 -17.98
N GLY A 28 1.27 -16.64 -17.26
CA GLY A 28 2.16 -15.58 -17.78
C GLY A 28 3.19 -16.03 -18.82
N GLN A 29 3.15 -17.30 -19.26
CA GLN A 29 4.08 -17.90 -20.23
C GLN A 29 5.57 -17.70 -19.89
N HIS A 30 5.90 -17.69 -18.60
CA HIS A 30 7.28 -17.50 -18.17
C HIS A 30 8.13 -18.75 -18.40
N SER A 31 9.42 -18.57 -18.71
CA SER A 31 10.37 -19.67 -18.76
C SER A 31 10.68 -20.21 -17.35
N ARG A 32 11.08 -21.49 -17.24
CA ARG A 32 11.54 -22.10 -15.97
C ARG A 32 10.50 -22.02 -14.83
N VAL A 33 9.22 -22.22 -15.17
CA VAL A 33 8.07 -22.18 -14.26
C VAL A 33 8.32 -22.91 -12.94
N GLU A 34 8.69 -24.19 -12.98
CA GLU A 34 8.92 -25.01 -11.77
C GLU A 34 10.00 -24.42 -10.86
N HIS A 35 11.11 -23.96 -11.44
CA HIS A 35 12.22 -23.36 -10.71
C HIS A 35 11.81 -22.05 -10.03
N HIS A 36 11.10 -21.17 -10.74
CA HIS A 36 10.61 -19.92 -10.17
C HIS A 36 9.57 -20.16 -9.07
N ALA A 37 8.64 -21.11 -9.28
CA ALA A 37 7.62 -21.45 -8.29
C ALA A 37 8.25 -21.98 -7.00
N TYR A 38 9.27 -22.83 -7.11
CA TYR A 38 10.01 -23.34 -5.97
C TYR A 38 10.75 -22.23 -5.22
N ASN A 39 11.52 -21.39 -5.92
CA ASN A 39 12.37 -20.37 -5.30
C ASN A 39 11.57 -19.20 -4.69
N ASN A 40 10.44 -18.83 -5.30
CA ASN A 40 9.67 -17.68 -4.85
C ASN A 40 8.64 -18.04 -3.77
N ALA A 41 8.34 -19.33 -3.56
CA ALA A 41 7.33 -19.76 -2.58
C ALA A 41 7.59 -19.20 -1.17
N GLU A 42 8.80 -19.36 -0.64
CA GLU A 42 9.15 -18.86 0.70
C GLU A 42 9.08 -17.33 0.78
N ARG A 43 9.63 -16.65 -0.22
CA ARG A 43 9.60 -15.18 -0.29
C ARG A 43 8.18 -14.63 -0.33
N PHE A 44 7.31 -15.30 -1.09
CA PHE A 44 5.90 -14.97 -1.17
C PHE A 44 5.19 -15.18 0.18
N MET A 45 5.34 -16.37 0.80
CA MET A 45 4.73 -16.68 2.10
C MET A 45 5.19 -15.71 3.18
N TYR A 46 6.49 -15.47 3.31
CA TYR A 46 7.04 -14.52 4.28
C TYR A 46 6.59 -13.09 4.01
N GLY A 47 6.40 -12.71 2.75
CA GLY A 47 5.80 -11.42 2.39
C GLY A 47 4.37 -11.28 2.92
N LEU A 48 3.54 -12.32 2.80
CA LEU A 48 2.19 -12.32 3.37
C LEU A 48 2.20 -12.34 4.91
N THR A 49 3.08 -13.12 5.52
CA THR A 49 3.23 -13.21 6.99
C THR A 49 3.64 -11.87 7.57
N LEU A 50 4.75 -11.28 7.09
CA LEU A 50 5.23 -9.98 7.57
C LEU A 50 4.24 -8.86 7.29
N GLY A 51 3.57 -8.89 6.13
CA GLY A 51 2.50 -7.94 5.81
C GLY A 51 1.39 -7.96 6.86
N GLY A 52 0.90 -9.15 7.21
CA GLY A 52 -0.17 -9.32 8.20
C GLY A 52 0.26 -8.99 9.62
N GLU A 53 1.44 -9.42 10.02
CA GLU A 53 1.99 -9.13 11.35
C GLU A 53 2.15 -7.63 11.57
N TYR A 54 2.76 -6.92 10.60
CA TYR A 54 2.95 -5.46 10.69
C TYR A 54 1.61 -4.72 10.78
N VAL A 55 0.64 -5.05 9.92
CA VAL A 55 -0.68 -4.40 9.95
C VAL A 55 -1.42 -4.73 11.25
N SER A 56 -1.38 -5.97 11.72
CA SER A 56 -2.01 -6.35 12.99
C SER A 56 -1.36 -5.63 14.17
N SER A 57 -0.03 -5.53 14.23
CA SER A 57 0.68 -4.78 15.27
C SER A 57 0.39 -3.27 15.21
N ALA A 58 0.14 -2.72 14.02
CA ALA A 58 -0.20 -1.32 13.87
C ALA A 58 -1.51 -0.94 14.58
N SER A 59 -2.46 -1.86 14.69
CA SER A 59 -3.76 -1.64 15.35
C SER A 59 -3.68 -1.34 16.85
N SER A 60 -2.60 -1.75 17.50
CA SER A 60 -2.39 -1.62 18.96
C SER A 60 -1.23 -0.68 19.33
N THR A 61 -0.70 0.03 18.33
CA THR A 61 0.48 0.88 18.47
C THR A 61 0.10 2.37 18.46
N PRO A 62 0.79 3.25 19.21
CA PRO A 62 0.53 4.69 19.18
C PRO A 62 0.63 5.33 17.79
N LEU A 63 -0.01 6.48 17.60
CA LEU A 63 -0.01 7.23 16.33
C LEU A 63 1.40 7.57 15.83
N SER A 64 2.35 7.79 16.73
CA SER A 64 3.76 8.06 16.38
C SER A 64 4.50 6.90 15.71
N VAL A 65 3.95 5.68 15.75
CA VAL A 65 4.60 4.47 15.17
C VAL A 65 3.67 3.76 14.18
N GLN A 66 2.35 3.85 14.36
CA GLN A 66 1.35 3.17 13.53
C GLN A 66 1.55 3.39 12.00
N PRO A 67 1.84 4.60 11.48
CA PRO A 67 2.09 4.80 10.05
C PRO A 67 3.29 4.03 9.51
N LEU A 68 4.36 3.84 10.29
CA LEU A 68 5.50 3.02 9.86
C LEU A 68 5.05 1.59 9.63
N LEU A 69 4.36 1.01 10.60
CA LEU A 69 3.97 -0.39 10.55
C LEU A 69 3.01 -0.66 9.40
N LEU A 70 2.00 0.19 9.22
CA LEU A 70 1.09 0.09 8.07
C LEU A 70 1.82 0.23 6.74
N TYR A 71 2.74 1.20 6.62
CA TYR A 71 3.51 1.39 5.40
C TYR A 71 4.38 0.17 5.07
N TYR A 72 5.18 -0.32 6.02
CA TYR A 72 6.04 -1.48 5.79
C TYR A 72 5.25 -2.77 5.61
N GLY A 73 4.12 -2.95 6.29
CA GLY A 73 3.21 -4.07 6.07
C GLY A 73 2.68 -4.09 4.64
N LEU A 74 2.22 -2.95 4.12
CA LEU A 74 1.78 -2.83 2.73
C LEU A 74 2.94 -3.04 1.73
N ASN A 75 4.17 -2.62 2.07
CA ASN A 75 5.35 -2.93 1.24
C ASN A 75 5.56 -4.45 1.12
N HIS A 76 5.44 -5.20 2.22
CA HIS A 76 5.59 -6.66 2.20
C HIS A 76 4.49 -7.32 1.36
N TYR A 77 3.24 -6.88 1.50
CA TYR A 77 2.14 -7.38 0.71
C TYR A 77 2.29 -7.11 -0.80
N LEU A 78 2.64 -5.88 -1.20
CA LEU A 78 2.82 -5.57 -2.62
C LEU A 78 3.97 -6.36 -3.24
N LYS A 79 5.06 -6.58 -2.49
CA LYS A 79 6.16 -7.43 -2.95
C LYS A 79 5.72 -8.89 -3.14
N ALA A 80 4.86 -9.42 -2.27
CA ALA A 80 4.29 -10.74 -2.46
C ALA A 80 3.37 -10.79 -3.71
N CYS A 81 2.52 -9.79 -3.90
CA CYS A 81 1.66 -9.71 -5.09
C CYS A 81 2.47 -9.63 -6.39
N LEU A 82 3.56 -8.86 -6.40
CA LEU A 82 4.48 -8.77 -7.53
C LEU A 82 5.08 -10.11 -7.91
N LEU A 83 5.42 -10.96 -6.94
CA LEU A 83 5.93 -12.31 -7.22
C LEU A 83 4.89 -13.19 -7.93
N THR A 84 3.62 -12.83 -8.03
CA THR A 84 2.62 -13.62 -8.79
C THR A 84 2.53 -13.23 -10.27
N VAL A 85 3.11 -12.09 -10.67
CA VAL A 85 3.08 -11.58 -12.06
C VAL A 85 4.48 -11.33 -12.63
N ASP A 86 5.50 -11.25 -11.77
CA ASP A 86 6.90 -11.05 -12.12
C ASP A 86 7.78 -12.03 -11.32
N PRO A 87 8.03 -13.25 -11.83
CA PRO A 87 8.87 -14.24 -11.15
C PRO A 87 10.34 -13.79 -10.98
N GLY A 88 10.78 -12.78 -11.73
CA GLY A 88 12.12 -12.20 -11.64
C GLY A 88 12.25 -11.11 -10.58
N TYR A 89 11.15 -10.69 -9.93
CA TYR A 89 11.18 -9.60 -8.98
C TYR A 89 12.00 -9.93 -7.71
N PRO A 90 12.87 -9.02 -7.22
CA PRO A 90 13.34 -7.81 -7.88
C PRO A 90 14.49 -8.09 -8.85
N ALA A 91 14.35 -7.65 -10.11
CA ALA A 91 15.40 -7.83 -11.11
C ALA A 91 16.60 -6.88 -10.92
N THR A 92 16.40 -5.72 -10.27
CA THR A 92 17.45 -4.72 -10.05
C THR A 92 17.32 -4.03 -8.69
N ALA A 93 18.42 -3.44 -8.19
CA ALA A 93 18.36 -2.63 -6.98
C ALA A 93 17.48 -1.37 -7.12
N LYS A 94 17.21 -0.91 -8.35
CA LYS A 94 16.38 0.29 -8.60
C LYS A 94 14.94 0.11 -8.14
N VAL A 95 14.39 -1.11 -8.20
CA VAL A 95 13.02 -1.40 -7.75
C VAL A 95 12.92 -1.67 -6.24
N LEU A 96 14.03 -1.59 -5.50
CA LEU A 96 14.05 -1.71 -4.04
C LEU A 96 13.76 -0.38 -3.34
N ALA A 97 13.97 0.76 -4.01
CA ALA A 97 13.59 2.06 -3.50
C ALA A 97 12.05 2.17 -3.37
N HIS A 98 11.55 3.10 -2.56
CA HIS A 98 10.10 3.28 -2.37
C HIS A 98 9.37 3.69 -3.66
N GLY A 99 10.03 4.48 -4.51
CA GLY A 99 9.44 5.03 -5.73
C GLY A 99 8.59 6.28 -5.52
N LEU A 100 8.64 6.84 -4.30
CA LEU A 100 8.00 8.10 -3.91
C LEU A 100 9.01 8.98 -3.17
N SER A 101 8.79 10.29 -3.17
CA SER A 101 9.50 11.23 -2.31
C SER A 101 8.59 12.35 -1.80
N THR A 102 8.89 12.87 -0.62
CA THR A 102 8.30 14.09 -0.05
C THR A 102 9.32 15.23 -0.08
N ARG A 103 8.87 16.47 0.16
CA ARG A 103 9.79 17.61 0.31
C ARG A 103 10.69 17.39 1.54
N LYS A 104 12.01 17.58 1.36
CA LYS A 104 13.01 17.44 2.45
C LYS A 104 12.81 18.41 3.62
N ARG A 105 12.22 19.59 3.36
CA ARG A 105 11.87 20.59 4.36
C ARG A 105 10.42 20.99 4.11
N LYS A 106 9.56 20.81 5.10
CA LYS A 106 8.17 21.26 5.04
C LYS A 106 8.11 22.79 5.12
N LYS A 107 7.06 23.37 4.53
CA LYS A 107 6.84 24.83 4.54
C LYS A 107 6.49 25.28 5.97
N GLN A 108 6.66 26.57 6.27
CA GLN A 108 6.04 27.16 7.47
C GLN A 108 4.52 26.96 7.38
N GLN A 109 3.88 26.66 8.52
CA GLN A 109 2.44 26.35 8.61
C GLN A 109 2.04 25.15 7.74
N TYR A 110 2.82 24.06 7.82
CA TYR A 110 2.56 22.83 7.07
C TYR A 110 1.18 22.24 7.42
N ARG A 111 0.43 21.86 6.38
CA ARG A 111 -0.86 21.16 6.41
C ARG A 111 -0.71 19.86 5.63
N PHE A 112 -1.12 18.74 6.21
CA PHE A 112 -1.02 17.43 5.56
C PHE A 112 -1.95 17.33 4.35
N LEU A 113 -3.20 17.77 4.46
CA LEU A 113 -4.16 17.70 3.35
C LEU A 113 -3.75 18.54 2.13
N GLU A 114 -2.89 19.55 2.32
CA GLU A 114 -2.36 20.43 1.27
C GLU A 114 -1.00 19.95 0.71
N ASP A 115 -0.47 18.83 1.20
CA ASP A 115 0.84 18.32 0.76
C ASP A 115 0.74 17.48 -0.52
N ASP A 116 1.90 17.35 -1.18
CA ASP A 116 2.06 16.50 -2.36
C ASP A 116 3.15 15.45 -2.12
N ILE A 117 2.92 14.27 -2.66
CA ILE A 117 4.00 13.31 -2.93
C ILE A 117 4.49 13.45 -4.36
N ARG A 118 5.78 13.19 -4.58
CA ARG A 118 6.39 13.11 -5.90
C ARG A 118 6.61 11.66 -6.29
N ILE A 119 6.11 11.26 -7.44
CA ILE A 119 6.33 9.93 -8.00
C ILE A 119 7.72 9.89 -8.65
N GLN A 120 8.50 8.86 -8.35
CA GLN A 120 9.82 8.66 -8.95
C GLN A 120 9.71 7.73 -10.16
N PRO A 121 10.61 7.84 -11.16
CA PRO A 121 10.60 6.95 -12.33
C PRO A 121 10.86 5.48 -12.02
N HIS A 122 11.48 5.20 -10.87
CA HIS A 122 11.88 3.87 -10.44
C HIS A 122 11.56 3.65 -8.96
N GLY A 123 11.32 2.40 -8.58
CA GLY A 123 11.04 1.98 -7.21
C GLY A 123 9.85 1.03 -7.15
N LEU A 124 9.50 0.60 -5.95
CA LEU A 124 8.40 -0.30 -5.69
C LEU A 124 7.07 0.29 -6.17
N PHE A 125 6.79 1.56 -5.87
CA PHE A 125 5.54 2.20 -6.25
C PHE A 125 5.25 2.17 -7.77
N PRO A 126 6.11 2.73 -8.66
CA PRO A 126 5.86 2.69 -10.10
C PRO A 126 5.90 1.27 -10.67
N HIS A 127 6.70 0.37 -10.09
CA HIS A 127 6.76 -1.04 -10.51
C HIS A 127 5.44 -1.77 -10.22
N ALA A 128 4.91 -1.61 -9.01
CA ALA A 128 3.62 -2.14 -8.59
C ALA A 128 2.47 -1.53 -9.39
N ALA A 129 2.49 -0.22 -9.63
CA ALA A 129 1.49 0.47 -10.43
C ALA A 129 1.36 -0.14 -11.84
N SER A 130 2.49 -0.36 -12.51
CA SER A 130 2.52 -0.97 -13.84
C SER A 130 2.13 -2.44 -13.83
N HIS A 131 2.74 -3.26 -12.97
CA HIS A 131 2.63 -4.73 -13.07
C HIS A 131 1.37 -5.30 -12.40
N LEU A 132 0.85 -4.65 -11.36
CA LEU A 132 -0.33 -5.15 -10.64
C LEU A 132 -1.64 -4.55 -11.14
N PHE A 133 -1.59 -3.34 -11.73
CA PHE A 133 -2.79 -2.56 -12.04
C PHE A 133 -2.82 -2.00 -13.48
N GLY A 134 -1.79 -2.20 -14.30
CA GLY A 134 -1.69 -1.55 -15.62
C GLY A 134 -1.76 -0.01 -15.52
N PHE A 135 -1.40 0.54 -14.36
CA PHE A 135 -1.59 1.94 -14.04
C PHE A 135 -0.30 2.70 -14.34
N SER A 136 -0.31 3.44 -15.45
CA SER A 136 0.68 4.49 -15.70
C SER A 136 0.29 5.75 -14.95
N VAL A 137 1.23 6.29 -14.17
CA VAL A 137 1.06 7.58 -13.50
C VAL A 137 1.56 8.67 -14.43
N GLU A 138 0.64 9.42 -15.02
CA GLU A 138 0.97 10.48 -15.99
C GLU A 138 1.51 11.74 -15.31
N LYS A 139 1.15 11.96 -14.04
CA LYS A 139 1.59 13.10 -13.24
C LYS A 139 2.87 12.77 -12.47
N GLU A 140 3.77 13.74 -12.35
CA GLU A 140 4.95 13.63 -11.49
C GLU A 140 4.63 13.81 -10.00
N LYS A 141 3.43 14.30 -9.67
CA LYS A 141 2.97 14.58 -8.30
C LYS A 141 1.51 14.23 -8.13
N ALA A 142 1.16 13.87 -6.89
CA ALA A 142 -0.22 13.68 -6.45
C ALA A 142 -0.41 14.39 -5.10
N ALA A 143 -1.49 15.17 -5.01
CA ALA A 143 -1.89 15.84 -3.78
C ALA A 143 -2.51 14.83 -2.80
N MET A 144 -2.39 15.05 -1.48
CA MET A 144 -3.04 14.19 -0.48
C MET A 144 -4.56 14.15 -0.66
N ASP A 145 -5.18 15.29 -0.98
CA ASP A 145 -6.63 15.35 -1.26
C ASP A 145 -7.03 14.50 -2.49
N GLU A 146 -6.21 14.49 -3.56
CA GLU A 146 -6.44 13.67 -4.76
C GLU A 146 -6.40 12.16 -4.42
N LEU A 147 -5.56 11.76 -3.46
CA LEU A 147 -5.40 10.36 -3.06
C LEU A 147 -6.45 9.91 -2.05
N LEU A 148 -6.86 10.80 -1.15
CA LEU A 148 -7.80 10.51 -0.06
C LEU A 148 -9.25 10.56 -0.52
N ARG A 149 -9.62 11.55 -1.34
CA ARG A 149 -11.02 11.78 -1.75
C ARG A 149 -11.69 10.58 -2.42
N PRO A 150 -11.02 9.82 -3.31
CA PRO A 150 -11.65 8.67 -3.98
C PRO A 150 -11.79 7.43 -3.08
N LEU A 151 -11.11 7.38 -1.93
CA LEU A 151 -11.13 6.19 -1.08
C LEU A 151 -12.52 6.01 -0.46
N PRO A 152 -13.17 4.83 -0.62
CA PRO A 152 -14.48 4.57 -0.03
C PRO A 152 -14.51 4.82 1.48
N ALA A 153 -13.44 4.46 2.18
CA ALA A 153 -13.31 4.66 3.62
C ALA A 153 -13.29 6.14 4.03
N MET A 154 -12.84 7.05 3.16
CA MET A 154 -12.75 8.48 3.45
C MET A 154 -14.04 9.25 3.09
N ARG A 155 -14.97 8.60 2.39
CA ARG A 155 -16.19 9.22 1.84
C ARG A 155 -16.99 9.99 2.89
N GLU A 156 -17.19 9.41 4.07
CA GLU A 156 -17.96 10.05 5.15
C GLU A 156 -17.38 11.41 5.55
N LEU A 157 -16.05 11.49 5.74
CA LEU A 157 -15.38 12.74 6.11
C LEU A 157 -15.49 13.81 5.01
N TYR A 158 -15.41 13.41 3.74
CA TYR A 158 -15.59 14.33 2.63
C TYR A 158 -17.03 14.85 2.49
N LEU A 159 -18.02 13.99 2.75
CA LEU A 159 -19.43 14.39 2.78
C LEU A 159 -19.70 15.40 3.89
N LEU A 160 -19.11 15.22 5.08
CA LEU A 160 -19.23 16.17 6.19
C LEU A 160 -18.64 17.56 5.85
N LYS A 161 -17.68 17.63 4.92
CA LYS A 161 -17.11 18.89 4.41
C LYS A 161 -17.96 19.58 3.34
N ASN A 162 -19.13 19.04 2.99
CA ASN A 162 -19.93 19.47 1.83
C ASN A 162 -19.12 19.46 0.51
N ILE A 163 -18.07 18.63 0.44
CA ILE A 163 -17.31 18.42 -0.78
C ILE A 163 -18.00 17.28 -1.50
N GLN A 164 -18.60 17.58 -2.65
CA GLN A 164 -19.16 16.56 -3.52
C GLN A 164 -18.03 15.61 -3.96
N PRO A 165 -18.31 14.31 -4.18
CA PRO A 165 -17.39 13.43 -4.88
C PRO A 165 -17.00 14.14 -6.18
N GLY A 166 -15.74 14.57 -6.28
CA GLY A 166 -15.27 15.30 -7.45
C GLY A 166 -15.19 14.35 -8.62
N ASP A 167 -15.74 14.76 -9.76
CA ASP A 167 -15.57 14.05 -11.01
C ASP A 167 -14.19 14.35 -11.63
N GLU A 168 -13.58 13.29 -12.14
CA GLU A 168 -12.69 13.26 -13.32
C GLU A 168 -11.19 13.58 -13.16
N GLY A 169 -10.49 12.58 -12.63
CA GLY A 169 -9.19 12.14 -13.14
C GLY A 169 -9.18 10.60 -13.22
N LYS A 170 -8.18 9.99 -13.87
CA LYS A 170 -8.02 8.53 -13.82
C LYS A 170 -7.95 8.08 -12.36
N ALA A 171 -8.97 7.36 -11.90
CA ALA A 171 -9.04 6.92 -10.52
C ALA A 171 -7.82 6.07 -10.18
N TRP A 172 -7.13 6.44 -9.11
CA TRP A 172 -6.00 5.66 -8.61
C TRP A 172 -6.53 4.34 -8.06
N PRO A 173 -5.88 3.20 -8.36
CA PRO A 173 -6.14 1.95 -7.66
C PRO A 173 -6.01 2.16 -6.15
N GLU A 174 -6.98 1.66 -5.38
CA GLU A 174 -7.07 1.94 -3.93
C GLU A 174 -5.78 1.58 -3.19
N LEU A 175 -5.16 0.43 -3.50
CA LEU A 175 -3.89 0.02 -2.90
C LEU A 175 -2.75 1.01 -3.18
N LEU A 176 -2.72 1.63 -4.36
CA LEU A 176 -1.72 2.65 -4.69
C LEU A 176 -1.98 3.94 -3.92
N SER A 177 -3.24 4.34 -3.74
CA SER A 177 -3.62 5.48 -2.89
C SER A 177 -3.21 5.24 -1.43
N TYR A 178 -3.52 4.05 -0.87
CA TYR A 178 -3.08 3.67 0.48
C TYR A 178 -1.55 3.70 0.59
N PHE A 179 -0.82 3.15 -0.38
CA PHE A 179 0.65 3.17 -0.38
C PHE A 179 1.21 4.59 -0.37
N ALA A 180 0.67 5.44 -1.24
CA ALA A 180 1.07 6.82 -1.42
C ALA A 180 0.88 7.66 -0.14
N VAL A 181 -0.30 7.55 0.47
CA VAL A 181 -0.62 8.28 1.70
C VAL A 181 0.17 7.74 2.90
N LEU A 182 0.25 6.41 3.06
CA LEU A 182 1.04 5.78 4.13
C LEU A 182 2.53 6.12 4.00
N TYR A 183 3.05 6.22 2.78
CA TYR A 183 4.42 6.70 2.56
C TYR A 183 4.62 8.10 3.14
N ASN A 184 3.75 9.07 2.81
CA ASN A 184 3.86 10.44 3.34
C ASN A 184 3.77 10.46 4.87
N LEU A 185 2.76 9.79 5.44
CA LEU A 185 2.60 9.70 6.89
C LEU A 185 3.81 9.05 7.57
N SER A 186 4.38 7.98 7.00
CA SER A 186 5.59 7.34 7.52
C SER A 186 6.82 8.27 7.49
N MET A 187 6.87 9.23 6.56
CA MET A 187 7.94 10.22 6.51
C MET A 187 7.71 11.29 7.57
N LEU A 188 6.46 11.73 7.77
CA LEU A 188 6.12 12.73 8.79
C LEU A 188 6.48 12.25 10.20
N VAL A 189 6.05 11.06 10.61
CA VAL A 189 6.39 10.55 11.95
C VAL A 189 7.89 10.33 12.18
N ARG A 190 8.70 10.14 11.12
CA ARG A 190 10.14 9.90 11.24
C ARG A 190 10.98 11.17 11.22
N TYR A 191 10.55 12.17 10.47
CA TYR A 191 11.39 13.32 10.14
C TYR A 191 10.78 14.67 10.56
N GLU A 192 9.48 14.73 10.86
CA GLU A 192 8.77 15.95 11.23
C GLU A 192 8.11 15.77 12.62
N GLY A 193 8.92 15.37 13.62
CA GLY A 193 8.45 15.01 14.95
C GLY A 193 7.73 16.15 15.70
N ASP A 194 8.23 17.38 15.56
CA ASP A 194 7.60 18.56 16.18
C ASP A 194 6.20 18.79 15.61
N TRP A 195 6.06 18.80 14.28
CA TRP A 195 4.75 18.93 13.62
C TRP A 195 3.81 17.78 14.00
N TRP A 196 4.31 16.54 14.07
CA TRP A 196 3.49 15.41 14.47
C TRP A 196 2.99 15.55 15.91
N GLY A 197 3.87 15.96 16.83
CA GLY A 197 3.51 16.21 18.22
C GLY A 197 2.50 17.34 18.37
N GLU A 198 2.67 18.44 17.63
CA GLU A 198 1.70 19.53 17.58
C GLU A 198 0.35 19.08 17.00
N MET A 199 0.35 18.32 15.90
CA MET A 199 -0.85 17.77 15.27
C MET A 199 -1.63 16.89 16.26
N GLU A 200 -0.93 16.06 17.05
CA GLU A 200 -1.54 15.19 18.06
C GLU A 200 -2.03 15.96 19.31
N GLN A 201 -1.26 16.94 19.80
CA GLN A 201 -1.58 17.72 21.00
C GLN A 201 -2.61 18.82 20.76
N MET A 202 -2.37 19.65 19.75
CA MET A 202 -3.25 20.76 19.39
C MET A 202 -4.51 20.26 18.67
N ARG A 203 -4.48 19.01 18.17
CA ARG A 203 -5.53 18.41 17.35
C ARG A 203 -5.92 19.37 16.22
N ASP A 204 -4.95 19.72 15.37
CA ASP A 204 -5.23 20.55 14.20
C ASP A 204 -6.43 19.93 13.46
N ARG A 205 -7.55 20.66 13.47
CA ARG A 205 -8.89 20.03 13.54
C ARG A 205 -9.19 19.16 12.34
N GLU A 206 -8.60 19.49 11.19
CA GLU A 206 -8.90 18.80 9.94
C GLU A 206 -7.89 17.70 9.63
N ASP A 207 -6.59 17.99 9.67
CA ASP A 207 -5.54 16.99 9.43
C ASP A 207 -5.64 15.83 10.44
N PHE A 208 -5.87 16.13 11.73
CA PHE A 208 -5.99 15.10 12.77
C PHE A 208 -7.11 14.09 12.47
N VAL A 209 -8.31 14.57 12.14
CA VAL A 209 -9.47 13.71 11.88
C VAL A 209 -9.24 12.84 10.64
N PHE A 210 -8.70 13.43 9.57
CA PHE A 210 -8.40 12.71 8.35
C PHE A 210 -7.32 11.65 8.54
N ILE A 211 -6.23 11.98 9.23
CA ILE A 211 -5.11 11.06 9.48
C ILE A 211 -5.57 9.88 10.34
N VAL A 212 -6.26 10.14 11.45
CA VAL A 212 -6.70 9.09 12.37
C VAL A 212 -7.69 8.15 11.68
N HIS A 213 -8.69 8.70 10.99
CA HIS A 213 -9.68 7.90 10.27
C HIS A 213 -9.04 7.08 9.13
N PHE A 214 -8.12 7.69 8.38
CA PHE A 214 -7.38 7.00 7.33
C PHE A 214 -6.56 5.83 7.88
N LEU A 215 -5.78 6.05 8.96
CA LEU A 215 -4.94 5.00 9.57
C LEU A 215 -5.79 3.85 10.14
N GLN A 216 -6.93 4.17 10.77
CA GLN A 216 -7.89 3.16 11.23
C GLN A 216 -8.44 2.35 10.06
N SER A 217 -8.83 3.01 8.97
CA SER A 217 -9.29 2.30 7.77
C SER A 217 -8.21 1.41 7.17
N ALA A 218 -6.95 1.86 7.15
CA ALA A 218 -5.84 1.12 6.54
C ALA A 218 -5.57 -0.22 7.25
N VAL A 219 -5.84 -0.33 8.56
CA VAL A 219 -5.71 -1.58 9.32
C VAL A 219 -6.60 -2.68 8.73
N ASP A 220 -7.82 -2.33 8.32
CA ASP A 220 -8.80 -3.30 7.82
C ASP A 220 -8.79 -3.40 6.28
N GLN A 221 -8.68 -2.26 5.59
CA GLN A 221 -8.79 -2.18 4.14
C GLN A 221 -7.57 -2.75 3.42
N VAL A 222 -6.35 -2.55 3.96
CA VAL A 222 -5.13 -3.06 3.29
C VAL A 222 -5.15 -4.59 3.18
N PRO A 223 -5.34 -5.38 4.25
CA PRO A 223 -5.42 -6.83 4.13
C PRO A 223 -6.58 -7.30 3.24
N ALA A 224 -7.73 -6.62 3.31
CA ALA A 224 -8.90 -6.96 2.50
C ALA A 224 -8.64 -6.76 1.00
N LEU A 225 -8.07 -5.61 0.61
CA LEU A 225 -7.72 -5.32 -0.78
C LEU A 225 -6.65 -6.29 -1.33
N ILE A 226 -5.65 -6.66 -0.51
CA ILE A 226 -4.63 -7.65 -0.89
C ILE A 226 -5.26 -9.04 -1.07
N SER A 227 -6.15 -9.44 -0.16
CA SER A 227 -6.90 -10.69 -0.26
C SER A 227 -7.74 -10.75 -1.53
N THR A 228 -8.50 -9.70 -1.82
CA THR A 228 -9.30 -9.59 -3.04
C THR A 228 -8.42 -9.70 -4.29
N TRP A 229 -7.32 -8.94 -4.36
CA TRP A 229 -6.41 -8.98 -5.50
C TRP A 229 -5.84 -10.40 -5.74
N LEU A 230 -5.40 -11.09 -4.68
CA LEU A 230 -4.87 -12.45 -4.81
C LEU A 230 -5.96 -13.47 -5.16
N LYS A 231 -7.19 -13.30 -4.67
CA LYS A 231 -8.35 -14.16 -5.05
C LYS A 231 -8.68 -13.98 -6.51
N ASP A 232 -8.76 -12.75 -6.99
CA ASP A 232 -9.03 -12.44 -8.39
C ASP A 232 -7.93 -13.04 -9.28
N ARG A 233 -6.66 -12.90 -8.87
CA ARG A 233 -5.54 -13.55 -9.58
C ARG A 233 -5.70 -15.06 -9.60
N HIS A 234 -6.04 -15.69 -8.47
CA HIS A 234 -6.25 -17.12 -8.38
C HIS A 234 -7.40 -17.62 -9.26
N LEU A 235 -8.53 -16.89 -9.29
CA LEU A 235 -9.67 -17.23 -10.13
C LEU A 235 -9.37 -17.04 -11.63
N SER A 236 -8.53 -16.07 -11.99
CA SER A 236 -8.18 -15.79 -13.39
C SER A 236 -7.29 -16.85 -14.05
N ILE A 237 -6.64 -17.72 -13.26
CA ILE A 237 -5.65 -18.71 -13.71
C ILE A 237 -6.08 -20.16 -13.50
N GLN A 238 -7.32 -20.39 -13.05
CA GLN A 238 -7.93 -21.72 -13.01
C GLN A 238 -8.54 -22.05 -14.38
#